data_AF-A0A8X6USP6-F1
#
_entry.id   AF-A0A8X6USP6-F1
#
_cell.length_a   1.000
_cell.length_b   1.000
_cell.length_c   1.000
_cell.angle_alpha   90.00
_cell.angle_beta   90.00
_cell.angle_gamma   90.00
#
_symmetry.space_group_name_H-M   'P 1'
#
loop_
_entity.id
_entity.type
_entity.pdbx_description
1 polymer ?
#
loop_
_entity_poly.entity_id
_entity_poly.type
_entity_poly.pdbx_seq_one_letter_code
_entity_poly.pdbx_strand_id
1 'polypeptide(L)'
;MKALEKETAKYPINRVLCKVYSIPQGSMSFVQDNIFIGQMPKRIVVGCVDNDSFHGTFEKSPFDFKHYDINFIGVYVDGQPTPHNPLDLNFAQNNYIKGYHSYSVERKN
;
A
#
# COMPACT_ATOMS: atom_id res chain seq x y z
N MET A 1 12.01 28.84 -25.02
CA MET A 1 11.06 27.91 -25.69
C MET A 1 11.67 27.38 -27.01
N LYS A 2 12.89 26.82 -27.00
CA LYS A 2 13.59 26.29 -28.21
C LYS A 2 13.88 24.78 -28.14
N ALA A 3 13.60 24.14 -27.00
CA ALA A 3 13.86 22.71 -26.78
C ALA A 3 12.73 21.81 -27.31
N LEU A 4 11.48 22.28 -27.23
CA LEU A 4 10.29 21.59 -27.77
C LEU A 4 10.20 21.65 -29.31
N GLU A 5 10.98 22.51 -29.96
CA GLU A 5 11.03 22.61 -31.43
C GLU A 5 11.90 21.52 -32.06
N LYS A 6 12.84 20.93 -31.29
CA LYS A 6 13.80 19.94 -31.78
C LYS A 6 13.43 18.50 -31.45
N GLU A 7 12.76 18.27 -30.33
CA GLU A 7 12.41 16.92 -29.87
C GLU A 7 11.06 16.88 -29.15
N THR A 8 10.36 15.76 -29.29
CA THR A 8 9.07 15.51 -28.62
C THR A 8 9.25 15.44 -27.10
N ALA A 9 8.41 16.16 -26.36
CA ALA A 9 8.39 16.09 -24.90
C ALA A 9 8.00 14.68 -24.40
N LYS A 10 8.84 14.11 -23.53
CA LYS A 10 8.56 12.85 -22.82
C LYS A 10 8.07 13.17 -21.42
N TYR A 11 6.86 12.71 -21.08
CA TYR A 11 6.27 12.87 -19.76
C TYR A 11 6.32 11.54 -19.00
N PRO A 12 6.83 11.51 -17.76
CA PRO A 12 6.78 10.31 -16.94
C PRO A 12 5.33 10.01 -16.57
N ILE A 13 4.85 8.83 -16.92
CA ILE A 13 3.52 8.34 -16.53
C ILE A 13 3.68 7.46 -15.29
N ASN A 14 3.13 7.89 -14.16
CA ASN A 14 3.03 7.06 -12.97
C ASN A 14 1.75 6.23 -13.05
N ARG A 15 1.89 4.92 -13.29
CA ARG A 15 0.76 4.00 -13.25
C ARG A 15 0.49 3.62 -11.79
N VAL A 16 -0.74 3.86 -11.34
CA VAL A 16 -1.24 3.41 -10.03
C VAL A 16 -2.14 2.22 -10.27
N LEU A 17 -1.86 1.10 -9.61
CA LEU A 17 -2.71 -0.09 -9.64
C LEU A 17 -3.24 -0.35 -8.22
N CYS A 18 -4.56 -0.47 -8.11
CA CYS A 18 -5.23 -0.84 -6.87
C CYS A 18 -5.69 -2.30 -6.96
N LYS A 19 -5.40 -3.08 -5.92
CA LYS A 19 -5.95 -4.43 -5.74
C LYS A 19 -6.71 -4.49 -4.43
N VAL A 20 -7.90 -5.07 -4.47
CA VAL A 20 -8.83 -5.12 -3.34
C VAL A 20 -9.05 -6.58 -2.96
N TYR A 21 -8.97 -6.85 -1.66
CA TYR A 21 -9.16 -8.18 -1.09
C TYR A 21 -10.14 -8.10 0.08
N SER A 22 -11.05 -9.08 0.15
CA SER A 22 -12.00 -9.19 1.25
C SER A 22 -11.47 -10.18 2.28
N ILE A 23 -11.31 -9.71 3.52
CA ILE A 23 -10.87 -10.54 4.65
C ILE A 23 -12.09 -10.87 5.52
N PRO A 24 -12.43 -12.15 5.75
CA PRO A 24 -13.55 -12.53 6.61
C PRO A 24 -13.34 -12.13 8.07
N GLN A 25 -14.43 -11.79 8.76
CA GLN A 25 -14.40 -11.50 10.19
C GLN A 25 -13.84 -12.70 11.00
N GLY A 26 -13.00 -12.41 11.99
CA GLY A 26 -12.35 -13.42 12.83
C GLY A 26 -11.04 -13.98 12.26
N SER A 27 -10.65 -13.56 11.04
CA SER A 27 -9.35 -13.93 10.47
C SER A 27 -8.22 -13.20 11.20
N MET A 28 -7.23 -13.96 11.68
CA MET A 28 -6.01 -13.41 12.32
C MET A 28 -4.85 -13.20 11.34
N SER A 29 -4.88 -13.87 10.19
CA SER A 29 -3.83 -13.83 9.17
C SER A 29 -4.43 -13.80 7.78
N PHE A 30 -3.82 -13.00 6.90
CA PHE A 30 -4.16 -12.94 5.48
C PHE A 30 -2.86 -12.92 4.67
N VAL A 31 -2.73 -13.81 3.70
CA VAL A 31 -1.56 -13.92 2.82
C VAL A 31 -2.06 -14.00 1.39
N GLN A 32 -1.47 -13.21 0.51
CA GLN A 32 -1.82 -13.17 -0.90
C GLN A 32 -0.57 -13.23 -1.76
N ASP A 33 -0.48 -14.28 -2.58
CA ASP A 33 0.60 -14.44 -3.54
C ASP A 33 0.31 -13.69 -4.84
N ASN A 34 1.39 -13.38 -5.58
CA ASN A 34 1.33 -12.80 -6.92
C ASN A 34 0.49 -11.51 -6.99
N ILE A 35 0.62 -10.64 -5.98
CA ILE A 35 -0.10 -9.35 -5.90
C ILE A 35 0.25 -8.45 -7.09
N PHE A 36 1.45 -8.50 -7.65
CA PHE A 36 1.77 -7.78 -8.89
C PHE A 36 2.46 -8.73 -9.85
N ILE A 37 1.93 -8.83 -11.08
CA ILE A 37 2.50 -9.66 -12.14
C ILE A 37 3.07 -8.72 -13.20
N GLY A 38 4.35 -8.89 -13.55
CA GLY A 38 5.05 -8.05 -14.51
C GLY A 38 5.80 -6.90 -13.82
N GLN A 39 5.35 -5.66 -14.02
CA GLN A 39 6.07 -4.49 -13.50
C GLN A 39 5.95 -4.39 -11.97
N MET A 40 7.09 -4.46 -11.28
CA MET A 40 7.16 -4.26 -9.83
C MET A 40 6.79 -2.81 -9.46
N PRO A 41 5.87 -2.58 -8.51
CA PRO A 41 5.58 -1.24 -8.03
C PRO A 41 6.77 -0.63 -7.30
N LYS A 42 6.93 0.69 -7.45
CA LYS A 42 7.92 1.50 -6.69
C LYS A 42 7.43 1.94 -5.32
N ARG A 43 6.19 1.63 -4.96
CA ARG A 43 5.61 1.97 -3.65
C ARG A 43 4.35 1.15 -3.44
N ILE A 44 4.18 0.61 -2.25
CA ILE A 44 2.97 -0.10 -1.85
C ILE A 44 2.31 0.70 -0.72
N VAL A 45 0.98 0.86 -0.83
CA VAL A 45 0.14 1.44 0.22
C VAL A 45 -0.90 0.41 0.58
N VAL A 46 -0.98 0.09 1.86
CA VAL A 46 -2.01 -0.82 2.40
C VAL A 46 -2.97 0.02 3.22
N GLY A 47 -4.26 -0.09 2.90
CA GLY A 47 -5.33 0.54 3.65
C GLY A 47 -6.43 -0.47 3.90
N CYS A 48 -6.95 -0.51 5.12
CA CYS A 48 -8.05 -1.38 5.49
C CYS A 48 -9.28 -0.52 5.79
N VAL A 49 -10.44 -0.98 5.35
CA VAL A 49 -11.71 -0.26 5.43
C VAL A 49 -12.84 -1.27 5.56
N ASP A 50 -13.96 -0.87 6.16
CA ASP A 50 -15.12 -1.76 6.28
C ASP A 50 -15.66 -2.08 4.88
N ASN A 51 -16.17 -3.30 4.72
CA ASN A 51 -16.73 -3.74 3.45
C ASN A 51 -17.89 -2.82 3.00
N ASP A 52 -18.78 -2.45 3.92
CA ASP A 52 -19.88 -1.52 3.65
C ASP A 52 -19.39 -0.14 3.22
N SER A 53 -18.32 0.36 3.86
CA SER A 53 -17.71 1.65 3.53
C SER A 53 -17.11 1.65 2.12
N PHE A 54 -16.52 0.52 1.70
CA PHE A 54 -15.98 0.35 0.35
C PHE A 54 -17.08 0.28 -0.72
N HIS A 55 -18.20 -0.40 -0.45
CA HIS A 55 -19.34 -0.48 -1.37
C HIS A 55 -20.18 0.81 -1.41
N GLY A 56 -20.02 1.67 -0.42
CA GLY A 56 -20.69 2.97 -0.33
C GLY A 56 -22.07 2.84 0.30
N THR A 57 -22.15 2.96 1.62
CA THR A 57 -23.40 3.24 2.32
C THR A 57 -23.49 4.72 2.65
N PHE A 58 -24.71 5.27 2.68
CA PHE A 58 -24.92 6.71 2.88
C PHE A 58 -24.30 7.25 4.18
N GLU A 59 -24.19 6.41 5.20
CA GLU A 59 -23.67 6.76 6.53
C GLU A 59 -22.15 6.57 6.66
N LYS A 60 -21.49 5.88 5.73
CA LYS A 60 -20.07 5.50 5.87
C LYS A 60 -19.21 6.01 4.71
N SER A 61 -17.94 6.27 4.99
CA SER A 61 -16.98 6.80 4.02
C SER A 61 -15.90 5.76 3.67
N PRO A 62 -15.57 5.58 2.38
CA PRO A 62 -14.46 4.71 1.96
C PRO A 62 -13.07 5.28 2.33
N PHE A 63 -13.02 6.53 2.82
CA PHE A 63 -11.78 7.18 3.27
C PHE A 63 -11.52 7.03 4.78
N ASP A 64 -12.43 6.36 5.50
CA ASP A 64 -12.25 6.05 6.92
C ASP A 64 -11.41 4.78 7.08
N PHE A 65 -10.09 4.94 6.96
CA PHE A 65 -9.14 3.82 7.11
C PHE A 65 -9.01 3.40 8.57
N LYS A 66 -9.18 2.10 8.81
CA LYS A 66 -9.10 1.50 10.13
C LYS A 66 -7.89 0.57 10.21
N HIS A 67 -7.25 0.50 11.36
CA HIS A 67 -6.08 -0.33 11.55
C HIS A 67 -6.39 -1.79 11.92
N TYR A 68 -7.59 -2.08 12.44
CA TYR A 68 -8.05 -3.42 12.86
C TYR A 68 -7.03 -4.20 13.72
N ASP A 69 -6.26 -3.50 14.54
CA ASP A 69 -5.19 -4.05 15.37
C ASP A 69 -4.21 -4.97 14.60
N ILE A 70 -3.91 -4.61 13.34
CA ILE A 70 -2.90 -5.31 12.55
C ILE A 70 -1.55 -5.15 13.23
N ASN A 71 -0.98 -6.26 13.70
CA ASN A 71 0.29 -6.22 14.43
C ASN A 71 1.51 -6.48 13.54
N PHE A 72 1.31 -7.04 12.34
CA PHE A 72 2.40 -7.48 11.47
C PHE A 72 2.04 -7.32 9.99
N ILE A 73 2.95 -6.71 9.21
CA ILE A 73 2.86 -6.66 7.74
C ILE A 73 4.20 -7.08 7.14
N GLY A 74 4.19 -8.16 6.37
CA GLY A 74 5.33 -8.62 5.58
C GLY A 74 5.04 -8.49 4.09
N VAL A 75 5.98 -7.92 3.33
CA VAL A 75 5.94 -7.88 1.86
C VAL A 75 7.14 -8.67 1.36
N TYR A 76 6.91 -9.52 0.35
CA TYR A 76 7.93 -10.41 -0.19
C TYR A 76 8.05 -10.20 -1.69
N VAL A 77 9.30 -10.12 -2.17
CA VAL A 77 9.64 -10.09 -3.60
C VAL A 77 10.49 -11.33 -3.88
N ASP A 78 10.03 -12.19 -4.76
CA ASP A 78 10.69 -13.46 -5.13
C ASP A 78 11.10 -14.31 -3.90
N GLY A 79 10.23 -14.34 -2.88
CA GLY A 79 10.44 -15.07 -1.63
C GLY A 79 11.35 -14.37 -0.61
N GLN A 80 11.93 -13.21 -0.93
CA GLN A 80 12.74 -12.42 -0.02
C GLN A 80 11.93 -11.28 0.62
N PRO A 81 12.01 -11.08 1.96
CA PRO A 81 11.29 -10.00 2.62
C PRO A 81 11.82 -8.63 2.17
N THR A 82 10.91 -7.75 1.78
CA THR A 82 11.21 -6.39 1.34
C THR A 82 10.25 -5.41 2.04
N PRO A 83 10.73 -4.52 2.91
CA PRO A 83 12.11 -4.36 3.38
C PRO A 83 12.59 -5.53 4.25
N HIS A 84 13.91 -5.61 4.51
CA HIS A 84 14.58 -6.76 5.16
C HIS A 84 13.99 -7.14 6.53
N ASN A 85 13.33 -6.20 7.20
CA ASN A 85 12.54 -6.45 8.39
C ASN A 85 11.06 -6.18 8.09
N PRO A 86 10.16 -7.12 8.42
CA PRO A 86 8.74 -6.87 8.35
C PRO A 86 8.33 -5.73 9.30
N LEU A 87 7.17 -5.14 9.03
CA LEU A 87 6.63 -4.06 9.82
C LEU A 87 5.89 -4.62 11.03
N ASP A 88 6.52 -4.53 12.21
CA ASP A 88 5.86 -4.73 13.50
C ASP A 88 5.13 -3.44 13.89
N LEU A 89 3.81 -3.55 14.01
CA LEU A 89 2.92 -2.45 14.36
C LEU A 89 2.36 -2.71 15.76
N ASN A 90 2.38 -1.68 16.60
CA ASN A 90 1.67 -1.71 17.88
C ASN A 90 0.94 -0.39 18.09
N PHE A 91 -0.37 -0.39 17.91
CA PHE A 91 -1.20 0.79 18.03
C PHE A 91 -1.36 1.26 19.48
N ALA A 92 -1.37 0.33 20.46
CA ALA A 92 -1.45 0.67 21.88
C ALA A 92 -0.19 1.38 22.40
N GLN A 93 0.99 1.03 21.86
CA GLN A 93 2.28 1.62 22.21
C GLN A 93 2.72 2.74 21.26
N ASN A 94 1.83 3.23 20.39
CA ASN A 94 2.12 4.23 19.35
C ASN A 94 3.26 3.85 18.38
N ASN A 95 3.60 2.57 18.27
CA ASN A 95 4.63 2.05 17.38
C ASN A 95 4.06 1.71 15.99
N TYR A 96 3.33 2.67 15.38
CA TYR A 96 2.85 2.61 14.00
C TYR A 96 3.60 3.59 13.08
N ILE A 97 4.42 4.46 13.68
CA ILE A 97 5.23 5.49 13.01
C ILE A 97 6.21 4.86 12.01
N LYS A 98 6.71 3.65 12.26
CA LYS A 98 7.55 2.90 11.30
C LYS A 98 6.79 2.58 9.99
N GLY A 99 5.52 2.21 10.10
CA GLY A 99 4.64 2.00 8.94
C GLY A 99 4.34 3.28 8.17
N TYR A 100 4.26 4.43 8.85
CA TYR A 100 4.10 5.73 8.20
C TYR A 100 5.39 6.25 7.55
N HIS A 101 6.55 6.04 8.18
CA HIS A 101 7.84 6.49 7.65
C HIS A 101 8.36 5.65 6.49
N SER A 102 8.04 4.35 6.42
CA SER A 102 8.39 3.51 5.25
C SER A 102 7.82 4.10 3.94
N TYR A 103 6.65 4.75 4.00
CA TYR A 103 6.04 5.47 2.87
C TYR A 103 6.86 6.69 2.39
N SER A 104 7.64 7.32 3.28
CA SER A 104 8.30 8.61 3.01
C SER A 104 9.76 8.51 2.57
N VAL A 105 10.45 7.39 2.83
CA VAL A 105 11.89 7.25 2.53
C VAL A 105 12.17 6.97 1.05
N GLU A 106 11.18 6.50 0.28
CA GLU A 106 11.33 6.15 -1.14
C GLU A 106 11.21 7.35 -2.10
N ARG A 107 11.70 8.53 -1.69
CA ARG A 107 11.77 9.77 -2.49
C ARG A 107 13.19 10.31 -2.69
N LYS A 108 14.21 9.47 -2.47
CA LYS A 108 15.60 9.78 -2.85
C LYS A 108 16.19 8.60 -3.62
N ASN A 109 15.91 8.58 -4.93
CA ASN A 109 16.81 8.17 -6.01
C ASN A 109 16.11 8.34 -7.36
#